data_AF-A0A0U5MDH1-F1
#
_entry.id   AF-A0A0U5MDH1-F1
#
_cell.length_a   1.000
_cell.length_b   1.000
_cell.length_c   1.000
_cell.angle_alpha   90.00
_cell.angle_beta   90.00
_cell.angle_gamma   90.00
#
_symmetry.space_group_name_H-M   'P 1'
#
loop_
_entity.id
_entity.type
_entity.pdbx_description
1 polymer ?
#
loop_
_entity_poly.entity_id
_entity_poly.type
_entity_poly.pdbx_seq_one_letter_code
_entity_poly.pdbx_strand_id
1 'polypeptide(L)' 'MGTNLEIAKNRLFGDGGLQVSNVKLFPGSNRDVTQEQIAEQVNKIIGQLDAGDYDVIED' A
#
# COMPACT_ATOMS: atom_id res chain seq x y z
N MET A 1 -5.50 8.25 -16.71
CA MET A 1 -5.77 8.00 -15.28
C MET A 1 -5.14 6.65 -14.96
N GLY A 2 -4.09 6.61 -14.15
CA GLY A 2 -3.47 5.33 -13.76
C GLY A 2 -4.35 4.63 -12.73
N THR A 3 -4.46 3.31 -12.83
CA THR A 3 -5.19 2.46 -11.88
C THR A 3 -4.59 2.54 -10.48
N ASN A 4 -5.35 2.19 -9.44
CA ASN A 4 -4.81 2.17 -8.06
C ASN A 4 -3.61 1.22 -7.97
N LEU A 5 -3.65 0.12 -8.75
CA LEU A 5 -2.57 -0.83 -8.87
C LEU A 5 -1.28 -0.21 -9.40
N GLU A 6 -1.34 0.64 -10.42
CA GLU A 6 -0.18 1.31 -10.99
C GLU A 6 0.42 2.36 -10.03
N ILE A 7 -0.45 3.09 -9.33
CA ILE A 7 0.00 4.06 -8.31
C ILE A 7 0.68 3.34 -7.16
N ALA A 8 0.09 2.25 -6.67
CA ALA A 8 0.66 1.46 -5.59
C ALA A 8 2.00 0.84 -6.00
N LYS A 9 2.10 0.31 -7.23
CA LYS A 9 3.36 -0.22 -7.76
C LYS A 9 4.45 0.83 -7.81
N ASN A 10 4.15 2.05 -8.29
CA ASN A 10 5.13 3.13 -8.33
C ASN A 10 5.53 3.60 -6.92
N ARG A 11 4.59 3.71 -5.98
CA ARG A 11 4.88 4.10 -4.59
C ARG A 11 5.72 3.06 -3.85
N LEU A 12 5.49 1.78 -4.11
CA LEU A 12 6.22 0.68 -3.44
C LEU A 12 7.56 0.37 -4.10
N PHE A 13 7.60 0.32 -5.43
CA PHE A 13 8.72 -0.24 -6.20
C PHE A 13 9.31 0.72 -7.25
N GLY A 14 8.71 1.89 -7.47
CA GLY A 14 9.18 2.87 -8.44
C GLY A 14 10.44 3.60 -7.98
N ASP A 15 11.10 4.26 -8.93
CA ASP A 15 12.26 5.11 -8.67
C ASP A 15 11.84 6.29 -7.78
N GLY A 16 12.40 6.39 -6.58
CA GLY A 16 11.97 7.34 -5.53
C GLY A 16 10.79 6.89 -4.66
N GLY A 17 10.28 5.67 -4.85
CA GLY A 17 9.30 5.05 -3.95
C GLY A 17 9.94 4.46 -2.70
N LEU A 18 9.18 3.68 -1.94
CA LEU A 18 9.61 3.05 -0.68
C LEU A 18 10.65 1.92 -0.86
N GLN A 19 11.04 1.62 -2.11
CA GLN A 19 12.01 0.58 -2.48
C GLN A 19 11.75 -0.77 -1.80
N VAL A 20 10.47 -1.10 -1.65
CA VAL A 20 10.03 -2.28 -0.93
C VAL A 20 10.56 -3.52 -1.63
N SER A 21 11.37 -4.30 -0.93
CA SER A 21 11.92 -5.56 -1.44
C SER A 21 11.33 -6.73 -0.66
N ASN A 22 10.97 -7.81 -1.35
CA ASN A 22 10.49 -9.07 -0.75
C ASN A 22 9.17 -9.03 0.05
N VAL A 23 8.20 -8.19 -0.33
CA VAL A 23 6.87 -8.24 0.27
C VAL A 23 5.96 -9.19 -0.50
N LYS A 24 5.46 -10.23 0.18
CA LYS A 24 4.38 -11.09 -0.29
C LYS A 24 3.12 -10.78 0.51
N LEU A 25 2.13 -10.22 -0.16
CA LEU A 25 0.81 -9.99 0.43
C LEU A 25 0.00 -11.27 0.29
N PHE A 26 -0.28 -11.92 1.42
CA PHE A 26 -1.19 -13.05 1.49
C PHE A 26 -2.54 -12.56 2.02
N PRO A 27 -3.52 -12.28 1.14
CA PRO A 27 -4.89 -12.19 1.60
C PRO A 27 -5.23 -13.58 2.13
N GLY A 28 -5.39 -13.73 3.45
CA GLY A 28 -5.71 -15.01 4.08
C GLY A 28 -6.92 -15.68 3.39
N SER A 29 -7.09 -16.99 3.64
CA SER A 29 -7.93 -17.95 2.90
C SER A 29 -9.41 -17.61 2.64
N ASN A 30 -9.89 -16.42 3.01
CA ASN A 30 -11.29 -16.04 3.00
C ASN A 30 -11.50 -14.57 2.58
N ARG A 31 -10.83 -14.12 1.50
CA ARG A 31 -11.01 -12.76 0.99
C ARG A 31 -11.18 -12.72 -0.52
N ASP A 32 -12.41 -12.55 -0.97
CA ASP A 32 -12.78 -11.96 -2.28
C ASP A 32 -12.34 -10.49 -2.32
N VAL A 33 -11.03 -10.24 -2.28
CA VAL A 33 -10.46 -8.90 -2.44
C VAL A 33 -9.70 -8.84 -3.76
N THR A 34 -10.08 -7.88 -4.60
CA THR A 34 -9.40 -7.68 -5.87
C THR A 34 -8.06 -6.98 -5.65
N GLN A 35 -7.15 -7.14 -6.62
CA GLN A 35 -5.85 -6.45 -6.59
C GLN A 35 -6.01 -4.92 -6.50
N GLU A 36 -7.06 -4.37 -7.10
CA GLU A 36 -7.41 -2.95 -7.04
C GLU A 36 -7.79 -2.51 -5.62
N GLN A 37 -8.57 -3.32 -4.89
CA GLN A 37 -8.94 -3.00 -3.50
C GLN A 37 -7.74 -3.06 -2.57
N ILE A 38 -6.82 -4.00 -2.78
CA ILE A 38 -5.56 -4.06 -2.03
C ILE A 38 -4.73 -2.81 -2.32
N ALA A 39 -4.60 -2.45 -3.61
CA ALA A 39 -3.82 -1.29 -4.03
C ALA A 39 -4.40 0.03 -3.50
N GLU A 40 -5.73 0.17 -3.45
CA GLU A 40 -6.42 1.31 -2.86
C GLU A 40 -6.06 1.47 -1.37
N GLN A 41 -6.13 0.37 -0.60
CA GLN A 41 -5.79 0.39 0.83
C GLN A 41 -4.31 0.72 1.04
N VAL A 42 -3.41 0.16 0.23
CA VAL A 42 -1.99 0.49 0.27
C VAL A 42 -1.77 1.98 0.00
N ASN A 43 -2.38 2.53 -1.04
CA ASN A 43 -2.26 3.95 -1.38
C ASN A 43 -2.78 4.85 -0.26
N LYS A 44 -3.89 4.47 0.38
CA LYS A 44 -4.48 5.19 1.51
C LYS A 44 -3.53 5.22 2.70
N ILE A 45 -3.01 4.06 3.12
CA ILE A 45 -2.10 3.95 4.27
C ILE A 45 -0.82 4.74 4.02
N ILE A 46 -0.20 4.60 2.83
CA ILE A 46 1.00 5.38 2.48
C ILE A 46 0.69 6.88 2.52
N GLY A 47 -0.49 7.30 2.05
CA GLY A 47 -0.92 8.70 2.11
C GLY A 47 -1.11 9.21 3.54
N GLN A 48 -1.65 8.40 4.44
CA GLN A 48 -1.79 8.76 5.85
C GLN A 48 -0.44 8.87 6.56
N LEU A 49 0.49 7.96 6.25
CA LEU A 49 1.86 8.01 6.76
C LEU A 49 2.60 9.28 6.28
N ASP A 50 2.49 9.62 5.00
CA ASP A 50 3.10 10.83 4.42
C ASP A 50 2.51 12.12 5.02
N ALA A 51 1.21 12.10 5.33
CA ALA A 51 0.52 13.21 6.00
C ALA A 51 0.83 13.32 7.50
N GLY A 52 1.55 12.36 8.10
CA GLY A 52 1.78 12.31 9.55
C GLY A 52 0.51 11.98 10.35
N ASP A 53 -0.51 11.41 9.71
CA ASP A 53 -1.81 11.09 10.31
C ASP A 53 -1.81 9.64 10.82
N TYR A 54 -1.03 9.39 11.88
CA TYR A 54 -0.96 8.10 12.55
C TYR A 54 -0.75 8.26 14.06
N ASP A 55 -1.42 7.42 14.84
CA ASP A 55 -1.15 7.30 16.28
C ASP A 55 0.13 6.50 16.50
N VAL A 56 1.07 7.09 17.24
CA VAL A 56 2.23 6.38 17.79
C VAL A 56 1.75 5.69 19.06
N ILE A 57 1.64 4.35 19.03
CA ILE A 57 1.39 3.58 20.24
C ILE A 57 2.72 3.56 21.02
N GLU A 58 2.81 4.34 22.09
CA GLU A 58 3.88 4.23 23.09
C GLU A 58 3.53 3.07 24.05
N ASP A 59 4.51 2.18 24.32
CA ASP A 59 4.38 0.99 25.18
C ASP A 59 4.14 1.32 26.66
#